data_AF-A0A957YNF5-F1
#
_entry.id   AF-A0A957YNF5-F1
#
_cell.length_a   1.000
_cell.length_b   1.000
_cell.length_c   1.000
_cell.angle_alpha   90.00
_cell.angle_beta   90.00
_cell.angle_gamma   90.00
#
_symmetry.space_group_name_H-M   'P 1'
#
loop_
_entity.id
_entity.type
_entity.pdbx_description
1 polymer ?
#
loop_
_entity_poly.entity_id
_entity_poly.type
_entity_poly.pdbx_seq_one_letter_code
_entity_poly.pdbx_strand_id
1 'polypeptide(L)'
;MNNLLLILRSVIVQEPLCLIWLAGLLMAWIQRYENGKLSLVVALSMLLFLVSAIGGVYFHNWMPVSVYDRMNSLPVWLNGMLTFNQPTQLIIETIAWSLLLFGMFNWRTTRWQ
;
A
#
# COMPACT_ATOMS: atom_id res chain seq x y z
N MET A 1 25.09 4.68 11.40
CA MET A 1 25.29 4.25 9.99
C MET A 1 24.24 3.25 9.50
N ASN A 2 23.72 2.33 10.34
CA ASN A 2 22.73 1.33 9.91
C ASN A 2 21.31 1.89 9.62
N ASN A 3 20.85 2.90 10.36
CA ASN A 3 19.49 3.44 10.20
C ASN A 3 19.27 4.13 8.84
N LEU A 4 20.26 4.87 8.36
CA LEU A 4 20.18 5.60 7.07
C LEU A 4 20.15 4.63 5.88
N LEU A 5 20.85 3.50 5.99
CA LEU A 5 20.88 2.45 4.96
C LEU A 5 19.58 1.62 4.94
N LEU A 6 18.96 1.40 6.11
CA LEU A 6 17.62 0.79 6.23
C LEU A 6 16.53 1.67 5.60
N ILE A 7 16.55 2.98 5.89
CA ILE A 7 15.61 3.94 5.29
C ILE A 7 15.81 4.01 3.78
N LEU A 8 17.06 4.08 3.30
CA LEU A 8 17.35 4.06 1.85
C LEU A 8 16.83 2.79 1.17
N ARG A 9 17.02 1.61 1.78
CA ARG A 9 16.48 0.36 1.24
C ARG A 9 14.96 0.34 1.21
N SER A 10 14.28 0.85 2.24
CA SER A 10 12.81 0.88 2.23
C SER A 10 12.27 1.83 1.17
N VAL A 11 12.87 3.02 1.02
CA VAL A 11 12.48 4.00 0.00
C VAL A 11 12.71 3.44 -1.41
N ILE A 12 13.87 2.83 -1.69
CA ILE A 12 14.17 2.27 -3.02
C ILE A 12 13.22 1.13 -3.41
N VAL A 13 12.78 0.30 -2.45
CA VAL A 13 11.86 -0.81 -2.73
C VAL A 13 10.40 -0.33 -2.85
N GLN A 14 10.00 0.69 -2.08
CA GLN A 14 8.62 1.15 -2.05
C GLN A 14 8.30 2.22 -3.10
N GLU A 15 9.27 3.02 -3.55
CA GLU A 15 9.04 4.04 -4.58
C GLU A 15 8.51 3.45 -5.91
N PRO A 16 9.08 2.38 -6.47
CA PRO A 16 8.55 1.76 -7.70
C PRO A 16 7.13 1.21 -7.51
N LEU A 17 6.84 0.62 -6.35
CA LEU A 17 5.51 0.10 -6.01
C LEU A 17 4.48 1.22 -5.91
N CYS A 18 4.80 2.32 -5.22
CA CYS A 18 3.93 3.49 -5.14
C CYS A 18 3.64 4.09 -6.52
N LEU A 19 4.64 4.13 -7.41
CA LEU A 19 4.45 4.60 -8.79
C LEU A 19 3.51 3.69 -9.59
N ILE A 20 3.60 2.36 -9.42
CA ILE A 20 2.68 1.41 -10.05
C ILE A 20 1.24 1.65 -9.57
N TRP A 21 1.02 1.85 -8.28
CA TRP A 21 -0.32 2.09 -7.73
C TRP A 21 -0.88 3.46 -8.14
N LEU A 22 -0.04 4.50 -8.24
CA LEU A 22 -0.42 5.80 -8.79
C LEU A 22 -0.80 5.71 -10.27
N ALA A 23 -0.03 4.96 -11.07
CA ALA A 23 -0.38 4.68 -12.45
C ALA A 23 -1.72 3.93 -12.56
N GLY A 24 -1.95 2.96 -11.67
CA GLY A 24 -3.24 2.26 -11.55
C GLY A 24 -4.41 3.20 -11.23
N LEU A 25 -4.21 4.19 -10.35
CA LEU A 25 -5.21 5.23 -10.08
C LEU A 25 -5.50 6.12 -11.29
N LEU A 26 -4.47 6.53 -12.02
CA LEU A 26 -4.64 7.29 -13.26
C LEU A 26 -5.43 6.49 -14.29
N MET A 27 -5.11 5.21 -14.46
CA MET A 27 -5.82 4.32 -15.36
C MET A 27 -7.28 4.12 -14.93
N ALA A 28 -7.53 3.93 -13.63
CA ALA A 28 -8.89 3.85 -13.10
C ALA A 28 -9.67 5.14 -13.36
N TRP A 29 -9.04 6.30 -13.19
CA TRP A 29 -9.64 7.60 -13.47
C TRP A 29 -10.01 7.76 -14.95
N ILE A 30 -9.09 7.41 -15.86
CA ILE A 30 -9.35 7.43 -17.30
C ILE A 30 -10.50 6.49 -17.66
N GLN A 31 -10.55 5.29 -17.06
CA GLN A 31 -11.62 4.32 -17.29
C GLN A 31 -13.01 4.75 -16.76
N ARG A 32 -13.08 5.80 -15.93
CA ARG A 32 -14.35 6.28 -15.36
C ARG A 32 -15.39 6.63 -16.42
N TYR A 33 -14.94 7.11 -17.58
CA TYR A 33 -15.82 7.53 -18.67
C TYR A 33 -16.49 6.35 -19.40
N GLU A 34 -15.88 5.16 -19.39
CA GLU A 34 -16.45 3.95 -20.00
C GLU A 34 -17.34 3.19 -19.01
N ASN A 35 -16.85 2.99 -17.77
CA ASN A 35 -17.56 2.21 -16.75
C ASN A 35 -17.29 2.74 -15.34
N GLY A 36 -18.02 3.79 -14.95
CA GLY A 36 -17.82 4.49 -13.68
C GLY A 36 -17.86 3.60 -12.43
N LYS A 37 -18.69 2.54 -12.41
CA LYS A 37 -18.77 1.61 -11.28
C LYS A 37 -17.51 0.75 -11.13
N LEU A 38 -17.01 0.18 -12.23
CA LEU A 38 -15.79 -0.64 -12.23
C LEU A 38 -14.54 0.19 -11.97
N SER A 39 -14.46 1.37 -12.57
CA SER A 39 -13.42 2.36 -12.31
C SER A 39 -13.31 2.68 -10.82
N LEU A 40 -14.44 2.85 -10.12
CA LEU A 40 -14.46 3.13 -8.68
C LEU A 40 -13.92 1.95 -7.86
N VAL A 41 -14.30 0.71 -8.21
CA VAL A 41 -13.78 -0.51 -7.54
C VAL A 41 -12.27 -0.64 -7.72
N VAL A 42 -11.76 -0.42 -8.94
CA VAL A 42 -10.32 -0.44 -9.21
C VAL A 42 -9.62 0.70 -8.46
N ALA A 43 -10.17 1.92 -8.48
CA ALA A 43 -9.60 3.05 -7.75
C ALA A 43 -9.52 2.78 -6.23
N LEU A 44 -10.57 2.18 -5.63
CA LEU A 44 -10.56 1.76 -4.23
C LEU A 44 -9.47 0.73 -3.95
N SER A 45 -9.29 -0.26 -4.83
CA SER A 45 -8.20 -1.24 -4.66
C SER A 45 -6.82 -0.59 -4.70
N MET A 46 -6.59 0.37 -5.61
CA MET A 46 -5.32 1.09 -5.74
C MET A 46 -5.07 2.01 -4.55
N LEU A 47 -6.11 2.65 -4.01
CA LEU A 47 -6.02 3.42 -2.77
C LEU A 47 -5.62 2.55 -1.58
N LEU A 48 -6.21 1.35 -1.45
CA LEU A 48 -5.85 0.42 -0.38
C LEU A 48 -4.38 -0.02 -0.49
N PHE A 49 -3.89 -0.31 -1.70
CA PHE A 49 -2.47 -0.60 -1.91
C PHE A 49 -1.56 0.58 -1.56
N LEU A 50 -1.93 1.81 -1.92
CA LEU A 50 -1.16 3.01 -1.55
C LEU A 50 -1.10 3.23 -0.05
N VAL A 51 -2.24 3.12 0.64
CA VAL A 51 -2.30 3.27 2.10
C VAL A 51 -1.49 2.15 2.78
N SER A 52 -1.59 0.92 2.29
CA SER A 52 -0.79 -0.21 2.79
C SER A 52 0.70 0.04 2.61
N ALA A 53 1.13 0.48 1.43
CA ALA A 53 2.53 0.76 1.13
C ALA A 53 3.07 1.87 2.02
N ILE A 54 2.38 3.01 2.11
CA ILE A 54 2.79 4.17 2.93
C ILE A 54 2.82 3.80 4.42
N GLY A 55 1.79 3.12 4.91
CA GLY A 55 1.73 2.61 6.28
C GLY A 55 2.89 1.67 6.59
N GLY A 56 3.21 0.77 5.65
CA GLY A 56 4.36 -0.11 5.73
C GLY A 56 5.68 0.67 5.89
N VAL A 57 5.93 1.69 5.06
CA VAL A 57 7.13 2.55 5.16
C VAL A 57 7.21 3.19 6.55
N TYR A 58 6.11 3.81 6.97
CA TYR A 58 6.05 4.62 8.18
C TYR A 58 6.27 3.77 9.43
N PHE A 59 5.48 2.70 9.58
CA PHE A 59 5.53 1.86 10.76
C PHE A 59 6.81 1.03 10.82
N HIS A 60 7.31 0.46 9.71
CA HIS A 60 8.48 -0.41 9.78
C HIS A 60 9.82 0.32 9.77
N ASN A 61 9.89 1.55 9.23
CA ASN A 61 11.17 2.25 9.04
C ASN A 61 11.23 3.57 9.81
N TRP A 62 10.26 4.48 9.62
CA TRP A 62 10.35 5.83 10.20
C TRP A 62 10.04 5.87 11.69
N MET A 63 8.97 5.19 12.11
CA MET A 63 8.53 5.19 13.51
C MET A 63 9.58 4.54 14.44
N PRO A 64 10.19 3.38 14.12
CA PRO A 64 11.20 2.78 14.97
C PRO A 64 12.48 3.60 15.04
N VAL A 65 12.94 4.17 13.92
CA VAL A 65 14.13 5.02 13.89
C VAL A 65 13.91 6.28 14.72
N SER A 66 12.80 6.99 14.50
CA SER A 66 12.51 8.23 15.23
C SER A 66 12.33 8.04 16.73
N VAL A 67 11.80 6.90 17.17
CA VAL A 67 11.67 6.58 18.60
C VAL A 67 13.01 6.14 19.19
N TYR A 68 13.78 5.31 18.48
CA TYR A 68 15.12 4.90 18.93
C TYR A 68 16.06 6.10 19.11
N ASP A 69 16.06 7.03 18.15
CA ASP A 69 16.88 8.25 18.19
C ASP A 69 16.51 9.19 19.36
N ARG A 70 15.27 9.12 19.87
CA ARG A 70 14.79 9.96 20.99
C ARG A 70 14.88 9.27 22.36
N MET A 71 14.77 7.95 22.42
CA MET A 71 14.63 7.20 23.68
C MET A 71 15.80 6.27 23.99
N ASN A 72 16.84 6.22 23.13
CA ASN A 72 18.01 5.31 23.23
C ASN A 72 17.66 3.81 23.36
N SER A 73 16.37 3.46 23.24
CA SER A 73 15.81 2.12 23.34
C SER A 73 14.41 2.11 22.71
N LEU A 74 14.03 1.00 22.08
CA LEU A 74 12.69 0.83 21.53
C LEU A 74 11.72 0.42 22.65
N PRO A 75 10.66 1.18 22.93
CA PRO A 75 9.71 0.83 23.97
C PRO A 75 8.89 -0.41 23.59
N VAL A 76 8.54 -1.22 24.59
CA VAL A 76 7.83 -2.51 24.41
C VAL A 76 6.50 -2.36 23.66
N TRP A 77 5.76 -1.28 23.92
CA TRP A 77 4.49 -1.00 23.23
C TRP A 77 4.67 -0.80 21.71
N LEU A 78 5.81 -0.24 21.29
CA LEU A 78 6.13 -0.02 19.89
C LEU A 78 6.42 -1.35 19.17
N ASN A 79 7.15 -2.27 19.82
CA ASN A 79 7.32 -3.62 19.31
C ASN A 79 5.97 -4.36 19.15
N GLY A 80 5.05 -4.15 20.09
CA GLY A 80 3.67 -4.61 19.96
C GLY A 80 3.00 -4.07 18.69
N MET A 81 3.04 -2.75 18.48
CA MET A 81 2.46 -2.12 17.28
C MET A 81 3.05 -2.65 15.97
N LEU A 82 4.38 -2.83 15.89
CA LEU A 82 5.04 -3.38 14.70
C LEU A 82 4.56 -4.80 14.41
N THR A 83 4.42 -5.63 15.44
CA THR A 83 3.97 -7.02 15.33
C THR A 83 2.52 -7.12 14.87
N PHE A 84 1.64 -6.23 15.35
CA PHE A 84 0.23 -6.18 14.93
C PHE A 84 0.02 -5.56 13.54
N ASN A 85 0.95 -4.72 13.08
CA ASN A 85 0.82 -4.08 11.78
C ASN A 85 0.99 -5.06 10.61
N GLN A 86 1.89 -6.05 10.72
CA GLN A 86 2.10 -7.05 9.66
C GLN A 86 0.84 -7.84 9.26
N PRO A 87 0.10 -8.50 10.18
CA PRO A 87 -1.13 -9.21 9.82
C PRO A 87 -2.22 -8.25 9.32
N THR A 88 -2.30 -7.05 9.87
CA THR A 88 -3.25 -6.03 9.41
C THR A 88 -2.97 -5.61 7.97
N GLN A 89 -1.70 -5.41 7.63
CA GLN A 89 -1.24 -5.09 6.28
C GLN A 89 -1.60 -6.21 5.28
N LEU A 90 -1.36 -7.47 5.65
CA LEU A 90 -1.73 -8.63 4.85
C LEU A 90 -3.25 -8.71 4.58
N ILE A 91 -4.09 -8.41 5.57
CA ILE A 91 -5.54 -8.38 5.41
C ILE A 91 -5.95 -7.29 4.42
N ILE A 92 -5.40 -6.08 4.56
CA ILE A 92 -5.67 -4.94 3.65
C ILE A 92 -5.27 -5.30 2.22
N GLU A 93 -4.07 -5.87 2.03
CA GLU A 93 -3.57 -6.26 0.71
C GLU A 93 -4.42 -7.38 0.09
N THR A 94 -4.89 -8.34 0.89
CA THR A 94 -5.79 -9.41 0.43
C THR A 94 -7.11 -8.85 -0.08
N ILE A 95 -7.70 -7.89 0.66
CA ILE A 95 -8.92 -7.20 0.24
C ILE A 95 -8.67 -6.39 -1.04
N ALA A 96 -7.55 -5.66 -1.11
CA ALA A 96 -7.17 -4.87 -2.27
C ALA A 96 -7.00 -5.74 -3.53
N TRP A 97 -6.29 -6.86 -3.43
CA TRP A 97 -6.15 -7.84 -4.51
C TRP A 97 -7.50 -8.41 -4.95
N SER A 98 -8.38 -8.73 -4.00
CA SER A 98 -9.70 -9.28 -4.30
C SER A 98 -10.56 -8.28 -5.09
N LEU A 99 -10.56 -7.00 -4.70
CA LEU A 99 -11.26 -5.92 -5.41
C LEU A 99 -10.66 -5.68 -6.80
N LEU A 100 -9.34 -5.71 -6.91
CA LEU A 100 -8.64 -5.53 -8.19
C LEU A 100 -8.99 -6.65 -9.17
N LEU A 101 -8.92 -7.91 -8.73
CA LEU A 101 -9.28 -9.07 -9.55
C LEU A 101 -10.74 -8.99 -9.97
N PHE A 102 -11.65 -8.66 -9.05
CA PHE A 102 -13.07 -8.46 -9.37
C PHE A 102 -13.26 -7.38 -10.44
N GLY A 103 -12.56 -6.25 -10.33
CA GLY A 103 -12.58 -5.18 -11.33
C GLY A 103 -12.07 -5.65 -12.69
N MET A 104 -10.92 -6.34 -12.74
CA MET A 104 -10.30 -6.83 -13.97
C MET A 104 -11.14 -7.90 -14.68
N PHE A 105 -11.73 -8.84 -13.95
CA PHE A 105 -12.55 -9.90 -14.54
C PHE A 105 -13.88 -9.36 -15.08
N ASN A 106 -14.54 -8.46 -14.36
CA ASN A 106 -15.78 -7.83 -14.85
C ASN A 106 -15.55 -6.85 -16.00
N TRP A 107 -14.36 -6.26 -16.08
CA TRP A 107 -13.97 -5.46 -17.24
C TRP A 107 -13.90 -6.30 -18.51
N ARG A 108 -13.33 -7.51 -18.41
CA ARG A 108 -13.26 -8.43 -19.54
C ARG A 108 -14.65 -8.78 -20.03
N THR A 109 -15.59 -9.13 -19.15
CA THR A 109 -16.94 -9.54 -19.59
C THR A 109 -17.72 -8.43 -20.27
N THR A 110 -17.53 -7.16 -19.90
CA THR A 110 -18.25 -6.02 -20.49
C THR A 110 -17.73 -5.57 -21.86
N ARG A 111 -16.46 -5.83 -22.20
CA ARG A 111 -15.90 -5.45 -23.52
C ARG A 111 -16.18 -6.45 -24.65
N TRP A 112 -16.61 -7.67 -24.33
CA TRP A 112 -16.89 -8.73 -25.32
C TRP A 112 -18.39 -9.04 -25.47
N GLN A 113 -19.26 -8.17 -24.94
CA GLN A 113 -20.71 -8.17 -25.17
C GLN A 113 -21.07 -7.06 -26.15
#